data_AF-A0A3M1JZT7-F1
#
_entry.id   AF-A0A3M1JZT7-F1
#
_cell.length_a   1.000
_cell.length_b   1.000
_cell.length_c   1.000
_cell.angle_alpha   90.00
_cell.angle_beta   90.00
_cell.angle_gamma   90.00
#
_symmetry.space_group_name_H-M   'P 1'
#
loop_
_entity.id
_entity.type
_entity.pdbx_description
1 polymer ?
#
loop_
_entity_poly.entity_id
_entity_poly.type
_entity_poly.pdbx_seq_one_letter_code
_entity_poly.pdbx_strand_id
1 'polypeptide(L)'
;LARTDPSEPGYKGLSMFLAEKPRGTDDDPFPAPGMSGGEIEVLGYRGMKEYELSFDGFEVKAENLLGREEGNGFKQLMTTFESARIQTAARALGVAQSALEIGLRYATEREQFGKPIYSFPRVYGKLAWSVVEIMMARQLTYFAARQKDLGKRCDLEAGMAKLLAARVAWSTADNAVQVHGGNGYAQEYVISRVLCDARILNIFEGAAEIQADVIARRLLGPAN
;
A
#
# COMPACT_ATOMS: atom_id res chain seq x y z
N LEU A 1 9.09 2.27 16.58
CA LEU A 1 8.39 3.26 17.43
C LEU A 1 8.03 2.56 18.74
N ALA A 2 8.51 3.05 19.88
CA ALA A 2 8.26 2.43 21.19
C ALA A 2 7.90 3.50 22.23
N ARG A 3 7.25 3.09 23.32
CA ARG A 3 6.93 3.98 24.45
C ARG A 3 8.16 4.11 25.34
N THR A 4 8.64 5.33 25.55
CA THR A 4 9.74 5.61 26.49
C THR A 4 9.24 6.21 27.79
N ASP A 5 8.09 6.89 27.77
CA ASP A 5 7.41 7.34 28.98
C ASP A 5 6.16 6.47 29.25
N PRO A 6 6.20 5.60 30.29
CA PRO A 6 5.06 4.77 30.67
C PRO A 6 3.94 5.56 31.34
N SER A 7 4.24 6.75 31.88
CA SER A 7 3.27 7.62 32.57
C SER A 7 2.48 8.53 31.63
N GLU A 8 2.98 8.76 30.41
CA GLU A 8 2.35 9.59 29.38
C GLU A 8 1.57 8.76 28.35
N PRO A 9 0.28 8.45 28.57
CA PRO A 9 -0.52 7.68 27.61
C PRO A 9 -0.67 8.41 26.26
N GLY A 10 -0.91 7.65 25.20
CA GLY A 10 -1.07 8.20 23.85
C GLY A 10 0.25 8.50 23.15
N TYR A 11 0.23 9.47 22.22
CA TYR A 11 1.32 9.69 21.26
C TYR A 11 2.53 10.44 21.82
N LYS A 12 2.37 11.18 22.94
CA LYS A 12 3.43 12.00 23.53
C LYS A 12 4.53 11.19 24.20
N GLY A 13 4.21 10.00 24.73
CA GLY A 13 5.21 9.10 25.30
C GLY A 13 5.95 8.22 24.30
N LEU A 14 5.78 8.45 22.98
CA LEU A 14 6.36 7.59 21.93
C LEU A 14 7.63 8.19 21.33
N SER A 15 8.65 7.34 21.18
CA SER A 15 9.96 7.68 20.62
C SER A 15 10.31 6.78 19.43
N MET A 16 11.04 7.33 18.46
CA MET A 16 11.47 6.60 17.26
C MET A 16 12.94 6.18 17.40
N PHE A 17 13.22 4.92 17.10
CA PHE A 17 14.55 4.32 17.24
C PHE A 17 15.05 3.81 15.89
N LEU A 18 16.33 4.04 15.61
CA LEU A 18 17.08 3.37 14.56
C LEU A 18 17.64 2.05 15.13
N ALA A 19 16.76 1.05 15.23
CA ALA A 19 17.07 -0.25 15.81
C ALA A 19 17.92 -1.11 14.85
N GLU A 20 19.24 -0.92 14.90
CA GLU A 20 20.18 -1.76 14.14
C GLU A 20 20.09 -3.22 14.62
N LYS A 21 20.12 -4.15 13.67
CA LYS A 21 20.14 -5.58 13.94
C LYS A 21 20.96 -6.32 12.87
N PRO A 22 21.55 -7.49 13.20
CA PRO A 22 22.09 -8.39 12.20
C PRO A 22 21.02 -8.85 11.19
N ARG A 23 21.49 -9.15 9.97
CA ARG A 23 20.67 -9.80 8.94
C ARG A 23 20.61 -11.29 9.25
N GLY A 24 19.41 -11.86 9.28
CA GLY A 24 19.20 -13.30 9.43
C GLY A 24 19.29 -14.07 8.12
N THR A 25 19.10 -15.38 8.23
CA THR A 25 18.98 -16.36 7.15
C THR A 25 17.62 -17.07 7.25
N ASP A 26 17.26 -17.89 6.26
CA ASP A 26 15.99 -18.64 6.33
C ASP A 26 15.97 -19.62 7.53
N ASP A 27 17.12 -20.21 7.87
CA ASP A 27 17.25 -21.11 9.03
C ASP A 27 17.36 -20.38 10.39
N ASP A 28 17.74 -19.10 10.39
CA ASP A 28 17.88 -18.25 11.58
C ASP A 28 17.52 -16.79 11.25
N PRO A 29 16.21 -16.48 11.16
CA PRO A 29 15.74 -15.20 10.64
C PRO A 29 15.99 -14.02 11.59
N PHE A 30 16.15 -14.29 12.90
CA PHE A 30 16.28 -13.27 13.94
C PHE A 30 17.45 -13.57 14.90
N PRO A 31 18.71 -13.46 14.42
CA PRO A 31 19.89 -13.83 15.22
C PRO A 31 20.24 -12.79 16.31
N ALA A 32 19.48 -11.71 16.44
CA ALA A 32 19.80 -10.63 17.37
C ALA A 32 19.38 -11.03 18.81
N PRO A 33 20.24 -10.86 19.82
CA PRO A 33 19.87 -11.09 21.21
C PRO A 33 18.63 -10.28 21.61
N GLY A 34 17.66 -10.94 22.25
CA GLY A 34 16.42 -10.29 22.70
C GLY A 34 15.40 -9.99 21.60
N MET A 35 15.62 -10.45 20.36
CA MET A 35 14.66 -10.37 19.26
C MET A 35 14.29 -11.78 18.80
N SER A 36 13.00 -12.06 18.67
CA SER A 36 12.49 -13.30 18.08
C SER A 36 11.30 -13.01 17.18
N GLY A 37 10.90 -13.97 16.36
CA GLY A 37 9.77 -13.81 15.47
C GLY A 37 9.49 -15.03 14.60
N GLY A 38 8.46 -14.92 13.78
CA GLY A 38 8.05 -15.95 12.84
C GLY A 38 7.32 -15.35 11.64
N GLU A 39 7.42 -16.02 10.49
CA GLU A 39 6.71 -15.61 9.28
C GLU A 39 5.20 -15.79 9.46
N ILE A 40 4.46 -14.82 8.95
CA ILE A 40 3.00 -14.86 8.85
C ILE A 40 2.67 -15.29 7.42
N GLU A 41 1.98 -16.42 7.27
CA GLU A 41 1.44 -16.84 5.98
C GLU A 41 0.31 -15.91 5.55
N VAL A 42 0.57 -15.09 4.52
CA VAL A 42 -0.39 -14.12 4.00
C VAL A 42 -0.84 -14.42 2.58
N LEU A 43 -2.00 -13.87 2.21
CA LEU A 43 -2.45 -13.87 0.83
C LEU A 43 -1.70 -12.80 0.03
N GLY A 44 -1.17 -13.16 -1.15
CA GLY A 44 -0.66 -12.19 -2.13
C GLY A 44 0.76 -11.70 -1.89
N TYR A 45 0.88 -10.41 -1.58
CA TYR A 45 2.11 -9.61 -1.52
C TYR A 45 3.16 -10.22 -0.56
N ARG A 46 3.97 -11.18 -1.04
CA ARG A 46 4.86 -12.02 -0.20
C ARG A 46 6.34 -11.94 -0.53
N GLY A 47 6.75 -11.13 -1.49
CA GLY A 47 8.15 -11.09 -1.95
C GLY A 47 9.16 -10.70 -0.87
N MET A 48 8.70 -9.99 0.17
CA MET A 48 9.51 -9.61 1.33
C MET A 48 9.14 -10.39 2.61
N LYS A 49 8.02 -11.14 2.57
CA LYS A 49 7.36 -11.77 3.70
C LYS A 49 6.92 -10.78 4.80
N GLU A 50 6.05 -11.24 5.67
CA GLU A 50 5.55 -10.49 6.83
C GLU A 50 5.84 -11.32 8.08
N TYR A 51 6.16 -10.65 9.20
CA TYR A 51 6.61 -11.34 10.42
C TYR A 51 5.91 -10.79 11.65
N GLU A 52 5.61 -11.69 12.58
CA GLU A 52 5.43 -11.33 13.98
C GLU A 52 6.82 -11.16 14.61
N LEU A 53 6.99 -10.11 15.42
CA LEU A 53 8.23 -9.81 16.13
C LEU A 53 7.96 -9.63 17.61
N SER A 54 8.79 -10.26 18.45
CA SER A 54 8.85 -10.07 19.90
C SER A 54 10.21 -9.51 20.29
N PHE A 55 10.20 -8.59 21.25
CA PHE A 55 11.40 -7.96 21.80
C PHE A 55 11.40 -8.17 23.31
N ASP A 56 12.36 -8.94 23.82
CA ASP A 56 12.58 -9.19 25.24
C ASP A 56 14.03 -8.85 25.57
N GLY A 57 14.25 -7.69 26.20
CA GLY A 57 15.60 -7.19 26.46
C GLY A 57 16.41 -6.84 25.21
N PHE A 58 15.77 -6.57 24.06
CA PHE A 58 16.45 -6.07 22.87
C PHE A 58 17.03 -4.67 23.11
N GLU A 59 18.35 -4.56 23.04
CA GLU A 59 19.04 -3.31 23.32
C GLU A 59 19.15 -2.42 22.07
N VAL A 60 18.93 -1.13 22.25
CA VAL A 60 19.18 -0.11 21.24
C VAL A 60 20.07 0.96 21.86
N LYS A 61 21.15 1.34 21.18
CA LYS A 61 22.05 2.40 21.66
C LYS A 61 21.27 3.72 21.80
N ALA A 62 21.53 4.46 22.86
CA ALA A 62 20.88 5.76 23.09
C ALA A 62 21.10 6.76 21.92
N GLU A 63 22.25 6.69 21.25
CA GLU A 63 22.57 7.52 20.08
C GLU A 63 21.66 7.26 18.86
N ASN A 64 21.00 6.09 18.81
CA ASN A 64 20.07 5.70 17.77
C ASN A 64 18.62 6.18 18.06
N LEU A 65 18.39 6.95 19.13
CA LEU A 65 17.16 7.71 19.30
C LEU A 65 17.10 8.81 18.24
N LEU A 66 16.14 8.71 17.32
CA LEU A 66 16.01 9.66 16.21
C LEU A 66 15.73 11.08 16.74
N GLY A 67 16.58 12.03 16.38
CA GLY A 67 16.50 13.41 16.86
C GLY A 67 17.01 13.62 18.29
N ARG A 68 17.48 12.56 18.98
CA ARG A 68 18.08 12.61 20.33
C ARG A 68 17.17 13.22 21.42
N GLU A 69 15.87 13.22 21.20
CA GLU A 69 14.86 13.73 22.12
C GLU A 69 13.69 12.75 22.18
N GLU A 70 13.34 12.31 23.39
CA GLU A 70 12.23 11.40 23.60
C GLU A 70 10.87 12.08 23.38
N GLY A 71 9.82 11.27 23.17
CA GLY A 71 8.44 11.75 23.05
C GLY A 71 8.09 12.44 21.72
N ASN A 72 9.06 12.56 20.81
CA ASN A 72 8.86 13.16 19.49
C ASN A 72 8.63 12.13 18.37
N GLY A 73 8.63 10.82 18.68
CA GLY A 73 8.58 9.75 17.69
C GLY A 73 7.33 9.77 16.82
N PHE A 74 6.15 10.06 17.40
CA PHE A 74 4.92 10.15 16.61
C PHE A 74 4.93 11.36 15.67
N LYS A 75 5.42 12.54 16.12
CA LYS A 75 5.54 13.73 15.27
C LYS A 75 6.49 13.49 14.11
N GLN A 76 7.63 12.84 14.38
CA GLN A 76 8.59 12.46 13.34
C GLN A 76 7.95 11.51 12.32
N LEU A 77 7.23 10.49 12.77
CA LEU A 77 6.47 9.60 11.90
C LEU A 77 5.44 10.35 11.05
N MET A 78 4.72 11.30 11.64
CA MET A 78 3.72 12.09 10.92
C MET A 78 4.29 12.87 9.72
N THR A 79 5.56 13.27 9.77
CA THR A 79 6.22 13.97 8.65
C THR A 79 6.37 13.10 7.40
N THR A 80 6.33 11.78 7.54
CA THR A 80 6.51 10.84 6.42
C THR A 80 5.20 10.50 5.70
N PHE A 81 4.04 10.82 6.31
CA PHE A 81 2.75 10.35 5.83
C PHE A 81 2.38 10.85 4.43
N GLU A 82 2.74 12.09 4.09
CA GLU A 82 2.52 12.61 2.73
C GLU A 82 3.23 11.74 1.69
N SER A 83 4.53 11.49 1.89
CA SER A 83 5.34 10.67 0.99
C SER A 83 4.88 9.20 0.99
N ALA A 84 4.56 8.62 2.14
CA ALA A 84 4.07 7.25 2.24
C ALA A 84 2.74 7.03 1.50
N ARG A 85 1.82 8.00 1.58
CA ARG A 85 0.55 7.97 0.85
C ARG A 85 0.76 8.11 -0.66
N ILE A 86 1.62 9.03 -1.09
CA ILE A 86 1.99 9.18 -2.51
C ILE A 86 2.63 7.89 -3.05
N GLN A 87 3.56 7.29 -2.31
CA GLN A 87 4.20 6.03 -2.70
C GLN A 87 3.22 4.85 -2.74
N THR A 88 2.25 4.79 -1.82
CA THR A 88 1.16 3.80 -1.88
C THR A 88 0.30 4.00 -3.11
N ALA A 89 -0.07 5.23 -3.45
CA ALA A 89 -0.82 5.53 -4.66
C ALA A 89 -0.02 5.14 -5.93
N ALA A 90 1.27 5.42 -5.97
CA ALA A 90 2.15 5.03 -7.07
C ALA A 90 2.25 3.50 -7.23
N ARG A 91 2.42 2.76 -6.12
CA ARG A 91 2.37 1.28 -6.11
C ARG A 91 1.04 0.77 -6.67
N ALA A 92 -0.07 1.34 -6.21
CA ALA A 92 -1.40 0.96 -6.67
C ALA A 92 -1.59 1.21 -8.18
N LEU A 93 -1.07 2.32 -8.72
CA LEU A 93 -1.08 2.58 -10.16
C LEU A 93 -0.31 1.54 -10.96
N GLY A 94 0.86 1.11 -10.46
CA GLY A 94 1.63 0.04 -11.09
C GLY A 94 0.86 -1.29 -11.12
N VAL A 95 0.24 -1.67 -10.00
CA VAL A 95 -0.61 -2.86 -9.91
C VAL A 95 -1.80 -2.76 -10.87
N ALA A 96 -2.52 -1.64 -10.87
CA ALA A 96 -3.66 -1.42 -11.77
C ALA A 96 -3.25 -1.50 -13.24
N GLN A 97 -2.13 -0.86 -13.61
CA GLN A 97 -1.60 -0.89 -14.96
C GLN A 97 -1.26 -2.32 -15.39
N SER A 98 -0.61 -3.10 -14.52
CA SER A 98 -0.30 -4.51 -14.81
C SER A 98 -1.55 -5.36 -15.01
N ALA A 99 -2.59 -5.16 -14.19
CA ALA A 99 -3.86 -5.88 -14.30
C ALA A 99 -4.57 -5.56 -15.62
N LEU A 100 -4.59 -4.28 -16.02
CA LEU A 100 -5.15 -3.85 -17.30
C LEU A 100 -4.41 -4.52 -18.48
N GLU A 101 -3.08 -4.52 -18.48
CA GLU A 101 -2.28 -5.09 -19.56
C GLU A 101 -2.45 -6.61 -19.68
N ILE A 102 -2.47 -7.31 -18.53
CA ILE A 102 -2.74 -8.76 -18.49
C ILE A 102 -4.15 -9.05 -19.00
N GLY A 103 -5.16 -8.31 -18.53
CA GLY A 103 -6.55 -8.45 -18.97
C GLY A 103 -6.73 -8.16 -20.45
N LEU A 104 -6.11 -7.09 -20.96
CA LEU A 104 -6.16 -6.72 -22.38
C LEU A 104 -5.54 -7.79 -23.26
N ARG A 105 -4.33 -8.28 -22.91
CA ARG A 105 -3.65 -9.34 -23.66
C ARG A 105 -4.52 -10.59 -23.77
N TYR A 106 -5.07 -11.06 -22.65
CA TYR A 106 -5.96 -12.23 -22.66
C TYR A 106 -7.23 -11.96 -23.47
N ALA A 107 -7.80 -10.75 -23.40
CA ALA A 107 -8.98 -10.40 -24.17
C ALA A 107 -8.74 -10.39 -25.69
N THR A 108 -7.54 -10.06 -26.12
CA THR A 108 -7.13 -10.06 -27.53
C THR A 108 -6.78 -11.44 -28.06
N GLU A 109 -6.23 -12.31 -27.23
CA GLU A 109 -5.77 -13.65 -27.63
C GLU A 109 -6.86 -14.73 -27.49
N ARG A 110 -7.74 -14.61 -26.49
CA ARG A 110 -8.78 -15.61 -26.23
C ARG A 110 -9.95 -15.45 -27.19
N GLU A 111 -10.30 -16.54 -27.86
CA GLU A 111 -11.50 -16.61 -28.70
C GLU A 111 -12.64 -17.40 -28.04
N GLN A 112 -13.85 -16.85 -28.12
CA GLN A 112 -15.11 -17.54 -27.81
C GLN A 112 -16.20 -17.08 -28.77
N PHE A 113 -17.10 -18.00 -29.11
CA PHE A 113 -18.15 -17.74 -30.11
C PHE A 113 -17.58 -17.22 -31.44
N GLY A 114 -16.43 -17.77 -31.87
CA GLY A 114 -15.81 -17.50 -33.18
C GLY A 114 -15.10 -16.16 -33.33
N LYS A 115 -14.80 -15.45 -32.23
CA LYS A 115 -14.06 -14.18 -32.26
C LYS A 115 -13.32 -13.89 -30.96
N PRO A 116 -12.32 -13.00 -30.96
CA PRO A 116 -11.67 -12.54 -29.74
C PRO A 116 -12.67 -11.95 -28.74
N ILE A 117 -12.48 -12.27 -27.45
CA ILE A 117 -13.44 -11.89 -26.42
C ILE A 117 -13.48 -10.37 -26.17
N TYR A 118 -12.44 -9.61 -26.54
CA TYR A 118 -12.49 -8.15 -26.49
C TYR A 118 -13.65 -7.58 -27.31
N SER A 119 -14.17 -8.30 -28.31
CA SER A 119 -15.27 -7.83 -29.15
C SER A 119 -16.64 -7.82 -28.45
N PHE A 120 -16.74 -8.36 -27.22
CA PHE A 120 -17.98 -8.34 -26.44
C PHE A 120 -18.04 -7.09 -25.53
N PRO A 121 -19.18 -6.38 -25.49
CA PRO A 121 -19.32 -5.15 -24.68
C PRO A 121 -18.99 -5.27 -23.20
N ARG A 122 -19.26 -6.45 -22.62
CA ARG A 122 -18.97 -6.72 -21.21
C ARG A 122 -17.47 -6.91 -20.92
N VAL A 123 -16.66 -7.15 -21.95
CA VAL A 123 -15.20 -7.29 -21.86
C VAL A 123 -14.54 -5.94 -22.14
N TYR A 124 -14.72 -5.35 -23.33
CA TYR A 124 -14.08 -4.07 -23.64
C TYR A 124 -14.53 -2.94 -22.71
N GLY A 125 -15.77 -2.97 -22.21
CA GLY A 125 -16.26 -1.98 -21.26
C GLY A 125 -15.48 -1.96 -19.96
N LYS A 126 -15.06 -3.13 -19.46
CA LYS A 126 -14.22 -3.24 -18.25
C LYS A 126 -12.83 -2.64 -18.49
N LEU A 127 -12.22 -2.96 -19.64
CA LEU A 127 -10.90 -2.46 -20.01
C LEU A 127 -10.93 -0.94 -20.21
N ALA A 128 -11.95 -0.41 -20.90
CA ALA A 128 -12.13 1.01 -21.14
C ALA A 128 -12.28 1.79 -19.82
N TRP A 129 -13.12 1.34 -18.90
CA TRP A 129 -13.27 1.98 -17.60
C TRP A 129 -11.99 1.92 -16.77
N SER A 130 -11.26 0.80 -16.82
CA SER A 130 -9.97 0.66 -16.13
C SER A 130 -8.96 1.70 -16.64
N VAL A 131 -8.87 1.94 -17.95
CA VAL A 131 -8.01 2.99 -18.53
C VAL A 131 -8.37 4.38 -17.99
N VAL A 132 -9.66 4.71 -17.96
CA VAL A 132 -10.16 6.01 -17.48
C VAL A 132 -9.81 6.20 -15.99
N GLU A 133 -10.15 5.21 -15.16
CA GLU A 133 -9.92 5.27 -13.72
C GLU A 133 -8.42 5.33 -13.37
N ILE A 134 -7.58 4.56 -14.07
CA ILE A 134 -6.12 4.61 -13.90
C ILE A 134 -5.59 6.01 -14.24
N MET A 135 -6.06 6.62 -15.33
CA MET A 135 -5.61 7.98 -15.69
C MET A 135 -6.03 9.01 -14.64
N MET A 136 -7.25 8.93 -14.11
CA MET A 136 -7.72 9.81 -13.04
C MET A 136 -6.86 9.68 -11.78
N ALA A 137 -6.64 8.45 -11.32
CA ALA A 137 -5.80 8.17 -10.15
C ALA A 137 -4.34 8.61 -10.37
N ARG A 138 -3.82 8.46 -11.60
CA ARG A 138 -2.46 8.90 -11.99
C ARG A 138 -2.30 10.40 -11.88
N GLN A 139 -3.25 11.17 -12.42
CA GLN A 139 -3.19 12.63 -12.34
C GLN A 139 -3.29 13.14 -10.90
N LEU A 140 -4.14 12.52 -10.08
CA LEU A 140 -4.26 12.88 -8.66
C LEU A 140 -2.97 12.56 -7.88
N THR A 141 -2.35 11.41 -8.17
CA THR A 141 -1.06 11.02 -7.58
C THR A 141 0.05 12.00 -7.96
N TYR A 142 0.16 12.35 -9.25
CA TYR A 142 1.15 13.31 -9.73
C TYR A 142 0.88 14.73 -9.25
N PHE A 143 -0.38 15.10 -9.03
CA PHE A 143 -0.72 16.36 -8.40
C PHE A 143 -0.21 16.43 -6.96
N ALA A 144 -0.45 15.41 -6.15
CA ALA A 144 0.06 15.32 -4.78
C ALA A 144 1.60 15.37 -4.75
N ALA A 145 2.27 14.62 -5.63
CA ALA A 145 3.73 14.65 -5.78
C ALA A 145 4.25 16.05 -6.14
N ARG A 146 3.63 16.74 -7.12
CA ARG A 146 4.00 18.11 -7.48
C ARG A 146 3.81 19.10 -6.32
N GLN A 147 2.76 18.96 -5.52
CA GLN A 147 2.60 19.80 -4.33
C GLN A 147 3.75 19.56 -3.34
N LYS A 148 4.12 18.29 -3.13
CA LYS A 148 5.25 17.91 -2.27
C LYS A 148 6.58 18.48 -2.75
N ASP A 149 6.87 18.40 -4.06
CA ASP A 149 8.09 18.95 -4.66
C ASP A 149 8.18 20.47 -4.52
N LEU A 150 7.03 21.16 -4.54
CA LEU A 150 6.94 22.61 -4.32
C LEU A 150 6.99 22.99 -2.82
N GLY A 151 7.22 22.04 -1.92
CA GLY A 151 7.22 22.28 -0.47
C GLY A 151 5.86 22.63 0.12
N LYS A 152 4.78 22.43 -0.64
CA LYS A 152 3.41 22.69 -0.18
C LYS A 152 2.90 21.48 0.60
N ARG A 153 2.19 21.76 1.69
CA ARG A 153 1.44 20.74 2.43
C ARG A 153 0.47 20.05 1.47
N CYS A 154 0.48 18.72 1.46
CA CYS A 154 -0.26 17.91 0.48
C CYS A 154 -0.88 16.65 1.10
N ASP A 155 -1.12 16.66 2.41
CA ASP A 155 -1.66 15.51 3.16
C ASP A 155 -3.05 15.09 2.68
N LEU A 156 -3.86 16.05 2.24
CA LEU A 156 -5.20 15.80 1.71
C LEU A 156 -5.13 15.17 0.31
N GLU A 157 -4.38 15.78 -0.58
CA GLU A 157 -4.17 15.34 -1.97
C GLU A 157 -3.56 13.93 -2.00
N ALA A 158 -2.55 13.70 -1.17
CA ALA A 158 -1.91 12.39 -1.03
C ALA A 158 -2.90 11.34 -0.47
N GLY A 159 -3.73 11.73 0.51
CA GLY A 159 -4.78 10.86 1.07
C GLY A 159 -5.83 10.48 0.02
N MET A 160 -6.31 11.45 -0.76
CA MET A 160 -7.24 11.22 -1.87
C MET A 160 -6.63 10.34 -2.96
N ALA A 161 -5.36 10.59 -3.32
CA ALA A 161 -4.62 9.79 -4.30
C ALA A 161 -4.54 8.33 -3.87
N LYS A 162 -4.12 8.07 -2.62
CA LYS A 162 -4.05 6.71 -2.07
C LYS A 162 -5.42 6.03 -2.07
N LEU A 163 -6.45 6.71 -1.57
CA LEU A 163 -7.79 6.17 -1.45
C LEU A 163 -8.36 5.75 -2.81
N LEU A 164 -8.25 6.63 -3.81
CA LEU A 164 -8.73 6.35 -5.17
C LEU A 164 -7.87 5.26 -5.84
N ALA A 165 -6.55 5.40 -5.84
CA ALA A 165 -5.66 4.49 -6.56
C ALA A 165 -5.77 3.05 -6.03
N ALA A 166 -5.89 2.84 -4.72
CA ALA A 166 -6.08 1.52 -4.15
C ALA A 166 -7.41 0.87 -4.61
N ARG A 167 -8.50 1.64 -4.66
CA ARG A 167 -9.79 1.15 -5.18
C ARG A 167 -9.70 0.79 -6.66
N VAL A 168 -9.03 1.63 -7.46
CA VAL A 168 -8.84 1.42 -8.91
C VAL A 168 -7.98 0.19 -9.19
N ALA A 169 -6.93 -0.04 -8.40
CA ALA A 169 -6.12 -1.25 -8.50
C ALA A 169 -6.96 -2.50 -8.25
N TRP A 170 -7.77 -2.48 -7.18
CA TRP A 170 -8.67 -3.59 -6.85
C TRP A 170 -9.70 -3.85 -7.95
N SER A 171 -10.45 -2.82 -8.40
CA SER A 171 -11.48 -2.98 -9.43
C SER A 171 -10.89 -3.43 -10.78
N THR A 172 -9.69 -2.95 -11.12
CA THR A 172 -9.01 -3.35 -12.36
C THR A 172 -8.56 -4.81 -12.30
N ALA A 173 -7.98 -5.25 -11.17
CA ALA A 173 -7.56 -6.63 -10.98
C ALA A 173 -8.76 -7.61 -10.99
N ASP A 174 -9.83 -7.29 -10.27
CA ASP A 174 -11.07 -8.08 -10.26
C ASP A 174 -11.68 -8.20 -11.67
N ASN A 175 -11.78 -7.08 -12.39
CA ASN A 175 -12.25 -7.09 -13.77
C ASN A 175 -11.36 -7.92 -14.69
N ALA A 176 -10.04 -7.86 -14.52
CA ALA A 176 -9.12 -8.65 -15.33
C ALA A 176 -9.22 -10.15 -15.02
N VAL A 177 -9.43 -10.56 -13.75
CA VAL A 177 -9.78 -11.94 -13.40
C VAL A 177 -11.06 -12.36 -14.11
N GLN A 178 -12.10 -11.51 -14.08
CA GLN A 178 -13.37 -11.80 -14.76
C GLN A 178 -13.22 -11.95 -16.28
N VAL A 179 -12.31 -11.19 -16.92
CA VAL A 179 -11.97 -11.34 -18.34
C VAL A 179 -11.34 -12.71 -18.63
N HIS A 180 -10.56 -13.25 -17.68
CA HIS A 180 -9.98 -14.59 -17.81
C HIS A 180 -10.99 -15.73 -17.56
N GLY A 181 -12.12 -15.43 -16.90
CA GLY A 181 -13.08 -16.45 -16.46
C GLY A 181 -12.45 -17.38 -15.43
N GLY A 182 -12.74 -18.68 -15.50
CA GLY A 182 -12.19 -19.68 -14.57
C GLY A 182 -10.65 -19.70 -14.52
N ASN A 183 -9.99 -19.46 -15.66
CA ASN A 183 -8.53 -19.36 -15.74
C ASN A 183 -7.95 -18.26 -14.85
N GLY A 184 -8.70 -17.18 -14.62
CA GLY A 184 -8.26 -16.08 -13.75
C GLY A 184 -8.11 -16.50 -12.29
N TYR A 185 -8.71 -17.62 -11.88
CA TYR A 185 -8.60 -18.19 -10.55
C TYR A 185 -7.47 -19.23 -10.44
N ALA A 186 -6.89 -19.66 -11.57
CA ALA A 186 -5.79 -20.62 -11.58
C ALA A 186 -4.45 -19.93 -11.28
N GLN A 187 -3.63 -20.56 -10.44
CA GLN A 187 -2.33 -20.02 -10.02
C GLN A 187 -1.32 -19.87 -11.18
N GLU A 188 -1.50 -20.61 -12.27
CA GLU A 188 -0.68 -20.47 -13.48
C GLU A 188 -0.85 -19.10 -14.16
N TYR A 189 -2.01 -18.46 -14.00
CA TYR A 189 -2.26 -17.12 -14.53
C TYR A 189 -1.88 -16.07 -13.51
N VAL A 190 -0.95 -15.19 -13.91
CA VAL A 190 -0.41 -14.09 -13.08
C VAL A 190 -1.51 -13.21 -12.48
N ILE A 191 -2.68 -13.11 -13.13
CA ILE A 191 -3.78 -12.28 -12.64
C ILE A 191 -4.33 -12.75 -11.28
N SER A 192 -4.24 -14.04 -10.96
CA SER A 192 -4.64 -14.57 -9.65
C SER A 192 -3.77 -14.00 -8.51
N ARG A 193 -2.46 -13.87 -8.74
CA ARG A 193 -1.53 -13.18 -7.84
C ARG A 193 -1.84 -11.69 -7.75
N VAL A 194 -2.00 -11.03 -8.91
CA VAL A 194 -2.26 -9.58 -8.98
C VAL A 194 -3.55 -9.18 -8.27
N LEU A 195 -4.58 -10.03 -8.27
CA LEU A 195 -5.80 -9.83 -7.47
C LEU A 195 -5.47 -9.69 -5.98
N CYS A 196 -4.61 -10.57 -5.48
CA CYS A 196 -4.19 -10.57 -4.09
C CYS A 196 -3.29 -9.36 -3.77
N ASP A 197 -2.35 -9.05 -4.67
CA ASP A 197 -1.48 -7.88 -4.56
C ASP A 197 -2.29 -6.57 -4.53
N ALA A 198 -3.39 -6.49 -5.28
CA ALA A 198 -4.26 -5.32 -5.29
C ALA A 198 -5.05 -5.16 -3.98
N ARG A 199 -5.43 -6.27 -3.33
CA ARG A 199 -6.34 -6.24 -2.18
C ARG A 199 -5.73 -5.59 -0.94
N ILE A 200 -4.41 -5.67 -0.76
CA ILE A 200 -3.74 -5.16 0.44
C ILE A 200 -3.56 -3.63 0.45
N LEU A 201 -3.68 -2.99 -0.73
CA LEU A 201 -3.36 -1.57 -0.93
C LEU A 201 -4.25 -0.60 -0.15
N ASN A 202 -5.46 -1.02 0.24
CA ASN A 202 -6.36 -0.26 1.10
C ASN A 202 -6.26 -0.64 2.59
N ILE A 203 -5.24 -1.43 3.00
CA ILE A 203 -5.02 -1.90 4.37
C ILE A 203 -3.65 -1.48 4.92
N PHE A 204 -2.55 -1.98 4.33
CA PHE A 204 -1.21 -2.01 4.98
C PHE A 204 -0.56 -0.66 5.30
N GLU A 205 -0.99 0.42 4.66
CA GLU A 205 -0.46 1.79 4.85
C GLU A 205 -1.56 2.70 5.39
N GLY A 206 -2.37 2.14 6.29
CA GLY A 206 -3.59 2.71 6.86
C GLY A 206 -4.83 2.31 6.08
N ALA A 207 -5.88 1.91 6.80
CA ALA A 207 -7.15 1.52 6.19
C ALA A 207 -7.79 2.67 5.39
N ALA A 208 -8.57 2.33 4.36
CA ALA A 208 -9.30 3.31 3.54
C ALA A 208 -10.21 4.20 4.39
N GLU A 209 -10.84 3.63 5.41
CA GLU A 209 -11.75 4.31 6.34
C GLU A 209 -11.02 5.40 7.11
N ILE A 210 -9.76 5.15 7.51
CA ILE A 210 -8.92 6.14 8.18
C ILE A 210 -8.51 7.25 7.22
N GLN A 211 -8.23 6.93 5.95
CA GLN A 211 -7.95 7.98 4.95
C GLN A 211 -9.20 8.85 4.70
N ALA A 212 -10.38 8.23 4.62
CA ALA A 212 -11.64 8.93 4.46
C ALA A 212 -11.95 9.83 5.67
N ASP A 213 -11.69 9.37 6.90
CA ASP A 213 -11.84 10.20 8.11
C ASP A 213 -10.92 11.42 8.08
N VAL A 214 -9.66 11.26 7.68
CA VAL A 214 -8.72 12.39 7.52
C VAL A 214 -9.24 13.41 6.49
N ILE A 215 -9.76 12.94 5.36
CA ILE A 215 -10.36 13.81 4.33
C ILE A 215 -11.60 14.53 4.89
N ALA A 216 -12.49 13.80 5.57
CA ALA A 216 -13.72 14.34 6.14
C ALA A 216 -13.43 15.39 7.22
N ARG A 217 -12.47 15.15 8.12
CA ARG A 217 -12.04 16.13 9.13
C ARG A 217 -11.48 17.40 8.52
N ARG A 218 -10.77 17.30 7.40
CA ARG A 218 -10.26 18.48 6.68
C ARG A 218 -11.39 19.27 6.02
N LEU A 219 -12.39 18.57 5.48
CA LEU A 219 -13.54 19.18 4.80
C LEU A 219 -14.53 19.83 5.78
N LEU A 220 -14.78 19.18 6.93
CA LEU A 220 -15.78 19.60 7.92
C LEU A 220 -15.18 20.39 9.10
N GLY A 221 -13.86 20.40 9.21
CA GLY A 221 -13.15 21.17 10.22
C GLY A 221 -13.24 22.68 9.96
N PRO A 222 -13.04 23.52 10.98
CA PRO A 222 -13.00 24.97 10.81
C PRO A 222 -11.97 25.34 9.74
N ALA A 223 -12.35 26.22 8.82
CA ALA A 223 -11.44 26.78 7.83
C ALA A 223 -10.34 27.56 8.58
N ASN A 224 -9.11 27.07 8.53
CA ASN A 224 -7.93 27.81 8.97
C ASN A 224 -7.44 28.73 7.85
#